data_AF-A0A2H1VZY1-F1
#
_entry.id   AF-A0A2H1VZY1-F1
#
_cell.length_a   1.000
_cell.length_b   1.000
_cell.length_c   1.000
_cell.angle_alpha   90.00
_cell.angle_beta   90.00
_cell.angle_gamma   90.00
#
_symmetry.space_group_name_H-M   'P 1'
#
loop_
_entity.id
_entity.type
_entity.pdbx_description
1 polymer ?
#
loop_
_entity_poly.entity_id
_entity_poly.type
_entity_poly.pdbx_seq_one_letter_code
_entity_poly.pdbx_strand_id
1 'polypeptide(L)'
;VASATARPKVSGSIPGSDKVKLGSFRFYENFSIVAQSLELCPVYGNRLSSSSNSYVCMTVVVSFLILVGFFGYWGFGEKSISPVTLNFPSEVFPTILKVLMAIMIFVTFALNFWAPFNLVWHYVSKKHNPKRYWIWERIYRATFIVIITALAIAFPNIGNLMGLLGAFCLSNIGFIFPAIIELLVVWETPGLGKYKWRLWKNVFVIIIGIFLFVAGTYSNAKGLILNL
;
A
#
# COMPACT_ATOMS: atom_id res chain seq x y z
N VAL A 1 15.11 31.89 21.77
CA VAL A 1 14.17 33.02 21.81
C VAL A 1 12.76 32.43 21.76
N ALA A 2 12.23 32.07 22.94
CA ALA A 2 11.12 32.73 23.64
C ALA A 2 9.76 32.42 22.96
N SER A 3 8.94 31.54 23.57
CA SER A 3 7.72 31.88 24.36
C SER A 3 6.55 32.25 23.42
N ALA A 4 5.30 31.77 23.49
CA ALA A 4 4.48 31.34 24.61
C ALA A 4 3.19 30.66 24.05
N THR A 5 2.60 29.77 24.85
CA THR A 5 1.15 29.66 25.15
C THR A 5 0.10 29.80 24.04
N ALA A 6 -0.62 28.71 23.74
CA ALA A 6 -2.10 28.68 23.73
C ALA A 6 -2.61 27.25 23.46
N ARG A 7 -3.14 26.59 24.50
CA ARG A 7 -4.22 25.63 24.29
C ARG A 7 -5.51 26.41 24.06
N PRO A 8 -6.38 25.93 23.16
CA PRO A 8 -7.80 25.89 23.44
C PRO A 8 -8.25 24.43 23.55
N LYS A 9 -8.86 24.08 24.69
CA LYS A 9 -9.75 22.93 24.80
C LYS A 9 -11.01 23.28 23.99
N VAL A 10 -11.21 22.62 22.86
CA VAL A 10 -12.52 22.55 22.20
C VAL A 10 -12.91 21.08 22.14
N SER A 11 -14.06 20.80 22.73
CA SER A 11 -14.76 19.51 22.72
C SER A 11 -15.04 19.07 21.28
N GLY A 12 -14.77 17.80 20.95
CA GLY A 12 -15.20 17.22 19.68
C GLY A 12 -14.22 16.20 19.09
N SER A 13 -14.64 14.93 19.14
CA SER A 13 -14.15 13.82 18.31
C SER A 13 -12.73 13.32 18.55
N ILE A 14 -12.67 12.13 19.13
CA ILE A 14 -11.51 11.26 19.36
C ILE A 14 -10.61 11.21 18.09
N PRO A 15 -9.47 11.93 18.04
CA PRO A 15 -8.57 11.94 16.88
C PRO A 15 -7.82 10.61 16.72
N GLY A 16 -7.80 9.78 17.77
CA GLY A 16 -7.22 8.44 17.74
C GLY A 16 -8.11 7.40 17.04
N SER A 17 -9.42 7.66 16.89
CA SER A 17 -10.36 6.65 16.35
C SER A 17 -10.17 6.43 14.85
N ASP A 18 -9.88 7.48 14.08
CA ASP A 18 -9.64 7.36 12.64
C ASP A 18 -8.29 6.68 12.32
N LYS A 19 -7.26 6.90 13.14
CA LYS A 19 -5.94 6.25 13.01
C LYS A 19 -6.01 4.75 13.34
N VAL A 20 -6.75 4.39 14.39
CA VAL A 20 -7.01 2.99 14.78
C VAL A 20 -7.90 2.29 13.75
N LYS A 21 -8.92 2.98 13.22
CA LYS A 21 -9.75 2.45 12.12
C LYS A 21 -8.96 2.22 10.84
N LEU A 22 -8.05 3.13 10.47
CA LEU A 22 -7.21 2.97 9.27
C LEU A 22 -6.20 1.81 9.42
N GLY A 23 -5.62 1.62 10.61
CA GLY A 23 -4.75 0.48 10.93
C GLY A 23 -5.50 -0.86 10.93
N SER A 24 -6.71 -0.88 11.49
CA SER A 24 -7.60 -2.04 11.47
C SER A 24 -8.10 -2.37 10.05
N PHE A 25 -8.35 -1.34 9.23
CA PHE A 25 -8.70 -1.50 7.81
C PHE A 25 -7.55 -2.09 6.98
N ARG A 26 -6.32 -1.58 7.17
CA ARG A 26 -5.11 -2.13 6.54
C ARG A 26 -4.85 -3.58 6.98
N PHE A 27 -5.17 -3.93 8.22
CA PHE A 27 -5.07 -5.29 8.74
C PHE A 27 -6.07 -6.24 8.07
N TYR A 28 -7.34 -5.81 7.96
CA TYR A 28 -8.37 -6.54 7.22
C TYR A 28 -8.00 -6.71 5.74
N GLU A 29 -7.42 -5.70 5.09
CA GLU A 29 -6.98 -5.79 3.69
C GLU A 29 -5.82 -6.79 3.50
N ASN A 30 -4.81 -6.78 4.38
CA ASN A 30 -3.71 -7.76 4.31
C ASN A 30 -4.24 -9.19 4.55
N PHE A 31 -5.17 -9.37 5.48
CA PHE A 31 -5.79 -10.66 5.75
C PHE A 31 -6.68 -11.13 4.59
N SER A 32 -7.41 -10.22 3.94
CA SER A 32 -8.22 -10.52 2.77
C SER A 32 -7.38 -10.86 1.54
N ILE A 33 -6.20 -10.25 1.35
CA ILE A 33 -5.26 -10.65 0.28
C ILE A 33 -4.69 -12.03 0.55
N VAL A 34 -4.41 -12.35 1.82
CA VAL A 34 -4.01 -13.71 2.22
C VAL A 34 -5.13 -14.70 1.95
N ALA A 35 -6.38 -14.35 2.29
CA ALA A 35 -7.55 -15.18 2.01
C ALA A 35 -7.76 -15.38 0.50
N GLN A 36 -7.62 -14.33 -0.31
CA GLN A 36 -7.77 -14.40 -1.76
C GLN A 36 -6.60 -15.14 -2.43
N SER A 37 -5.39 -15.05 -1.88
CA SER A 37 -4.23 -15.86 -2.30
C SER A 37 -4.43 -17.35 -1.98
N LEU A 38 -5.06 -17.66 -0.84
CA LEU A 38 -5.50 -19.02 -0.47
C LEU A 38 -6.56 -19.56 -1.45
N GLU A 39 -7.48 -18.70 -1.90
CA GLU A 39 -8.55 -19.09 -2.83
C GLU A 39 -8.09 -19.22 -4.29
N LEU A 40 -7.01 -18.54 -4.69
CA LEU A 40 -6.40 -18.72 -6.02
C LEU A 40 -5.63 -20.05 -6.15
N CYS A 41 -5.11 -20.58 -5.04
CA CYS A 41 -4.31 -21.80 -4.99
C CYS A 41 -5.01 -23.06 -5.53
N PRO A 42 -6.33 -23.32 -5.31
CA PRO A 42 -7.02 -24.44 -5.96
C PRO A 42 -7.32 -24.22 -7.45
N VAL A 43 -7.35 -22.98 -7.96
CA VAL A 43 -7.69 -22.67 -9.37
C VAL A 43 -6.47 -22.76 -10.30
N TYR A 44 -5.26 -22.50 -9.79
CA TYR A 44 -3.99 -22.57 -10.56
C TYR A 44 -3.28 -23.94 -10.45
N GLY A 45 -4.05 -25.03 -10.42
CA GLY A 45 -3.56 -26.39 -10.29
C GLY A 45 -2.64 -26.84 -11.44
N ASN A 46 -1.33 -26.91 -11.15
CA ASN A 46 -0.29 -27.86 -11.62
C ASN A 46 1.15 -27.31 -11.70
N ARG A 47 1.48 -26.16 -11.11
CA ARG A 47 2.89 -25.70 -10.98
C ARG A 47 3.35 -25.22 -9.58
N LEU A 48 2.64 -25.57 -8.51
CA LEU A 48 2.99 -25.13 -7.15
C LEU A 48 3.23 -26.32 -6.20
N SER A 49 4.37 -26.99 -6.34
CA SER A 49 4.97 -27.83 -5.28
C SER A 49 5.47 -26.99 -4.08
N SER A 50 5.20 -25.66 -4.05
CA SER A 50 5.64 -24.71 -3.01
C SER A 50 4.46 -23.93 -2.40
N SER A 51 3.25 -24.50 -2.38
CA SER A 51 2.09 -23.85 -1.77
C SER A 51 2.27 -23.72 -0.24
N SER A 52 2.78 -24.76 0.44
CA SER A 52 3.05 -24.75 1.89
C SER A 52 4.00 -23.62 2.32
N ASN A 53 5.10 -23.42 1.57
CA ASN A 53 6.12 -22.42 1.92
C ASN A 53 5.58 -20.99 1.80
N SER A 54 4.69 -20.73 0.85
CA SER A 54 4.11 -19.40 0.64
C SER A 54 3.22 -18.97 1.81
N TYR A 55 2.43 -19.90 2.38
CA TYR A 55 1.61 -19.62 3.57
C TYR A 55 2.44 -19.37 4.82
N VAL A 56 3.55 -20.10 4.98
CA VAL A 56 4.50 -19.90 6.09
C VAL A 56 5.09 -18.49 6.00
N CYS A 57 5.54 -18.08 4.80
CA CYS A 57 6.05 -16.72 4.59
C CYS A 57 5.01 -15.65 4.95
N MET A 58 3.76 -15.79 4.51
CA MET A 58 2.70 -14.82 4.80
C MET A 58 2.35 -14.77 6.30
N THR A 59 2.28 -15.92 6.96
CA THR A 59 1.99 -15.99 8.40
C THR A 59 3.09 -15.33 9.23
N VAL A 60 4.35 -15.55 8.86
CA VAL A 60 5.50 -14.90 9.49
C VAL A 60 5.46 -13.39 9.28
N VAL A 61 5.21 -12.91 8.05
CA VAL A 61 5.14 -11.46 7.80
C VAL A 61 4.03 -10.80 8.62
N VAL A 62 2.84 -11.42 8.68
CA VAL A 62 1.72 -10.91 9.47
C VAL A 62 2.05 -10.90 10.97
N SER A 63 2.69 -11.94 11.50
CA SER A 63 3.07 -11.97 12.92
C SER A 63 4.08 -10.88 13.27
N PHE A 64 5.10 -10.66 12.42
CA PHE A 64 6.04 -9.56 12.59
C PHE A 64 5.36 -8.18 12.51
N LEU A 65 4.41 -7.99 11.59
CA LEU A 65 3.64 -6.73 11.49
C LEU A 65 2.81 -6.47 12.75
N ILE A 66 2.15 -7.51 13.29
CA ILE A 66 1.37 -7.40 14.54
C ILE A 66 2.30 -7.06 15.71
N LEU A 67 3.44 -7.76 15.85
CA LEU A 67 4.39 -7.50 16.93
C LEU A 67 4.94 -6.07 16.86
N VAL A 68 5.40 -5.62 15.69
CA VAL A 68 5.93 -4.25 15.51
C VAL A 68 4.83 -3.20 15.74
N GLY A 69 3.60 -3.45 15.28
CA GLY A 69 2.47 -2.56 15.53
C GLY A 69 2.10 -2.47 17.00
N PHE A 70 2.04 -3.62 17.69
CA PHE A 70 1.69 -3.71 19.11
C PHE A 70 2.76 -3.05 20.00
N PHE A 71 4.03 -3.43 19.84
CA PHE A 71 5.12 -2.81 20.60
C PHE A 71 5.32 -1.33 20.26
N GLY A 72 5.07 -0.94 19.00
CA GLY A 72 5.10 0.46 18.57
C GLY A 72 4.03 1.30 19.26
N TYR A 73 2.82 0.76 19.43
CA TYR A 73 1.76 1.45 20.18
C TYR A 73 2.02 1.43 21.69
N TRP A 74 2.46 0.30 22.26
CA TRP A 74 2.76 0.20 23.69
C TRP A 74 3.85 1.18 24.12
N GLY A 75 4.87 1.41 23.29
CA GLY A 75 5.98 2.31 23.62
C GLY A 75 5.62 3.79 23.67
N PHE A 76 4.70 4.25 22.81
CA PHE A 76 4.37 5.69 22.67
C PHE A 76 2.95 6.06 23.16
N GLY A 77 2.09 5.07 23.35
CA GLY A 77 0.69 5.23 23.74
C GLY A 77 -0.09 6.17 22.81
N GLU A 78 -0.94 7.00 23.41
CA GLU A 78 -1.80 7.97 22.70
C GLU A 78 -1.05 9.11 22.01
N LYS A 79 0.26 9.29 22.29
CA LYS A 79 1.10 10.30 21.64
C LYS A 79 1.71 9.81 20.32
N SER A 80 1.32 8.63 19.83
CA SER A 80 1.85 8.04 18.59
C SER A 80 1.45 8.82 17.34
N ILE A 81 2.38 9.64 16.84
CA ILE A 81 2.24 10.30 15.54
C ILE A 81 2.66 9.30 14.46
N SER A 82 1.79 9.06 13.49
CA SER A 82 2.14 8.30 12.28
C SER A 82 2.83 9.21 11.27
N PRO A 83 3.98 8.83 10.68
CA PRO A 83 4.70 7.56 10.83
C PRO A 83 5.47 7.45 12.16
N VAL A 84 5.52 6.24 12.74
CA VAL A 84 6.09 5.97 14.09
C VAL A 84 7.53 6.47 14.27
N THR A 85 8.30 6.52 13.18
CA THR A 85 9.68 7.01 13.14
C THR A 85 9.81 8.49 13.54
N LEU A 86 8.75 9.28 13.40
CA LEU A 86 8.74 10.69 13.77
C LEU A 86 8.68 10.91 15.29
N ASN A 87 8.14 9.95 16.03
CA ASN A 87 7.89 10.12 17.47
C ASN A 87 9.08 9.78 18.38
N PHE A 88 10.16 9.23 17.83
CA PHE A 88 11.30 8.83 18.63
C PHE A 88 12.01 10.04 19.26
N PRO A 89 12.29 10.02 20.58
CA PRO A 89 13.02 11.09 21.26
C PRO A 89 14.44 11.23 20.70
N SER A 90 15.02 12.43 20.83
CA SER A 90 16.35 12.78 20.32
C SER A 90 17.48 12.25 21.21
N GLU A 91 17.42 10.97 21.58
CA GLU A 91 18.51 10.30 22.29
C GLU A 91 19.47 9.63 21.30
N VAL A 92 20.68 9.30 21.75
CA VAL A 92 21.74 8.72 20.91
C VAL A 92 21.31 7.42 20.21
N PHE A 93 20.64 6.51 20.93
CA PHE A 93 20.22 5.22 20.36
C PHE A 93 19.11 5.34 19.29
N PRO A 94 17.97 6.02 19.54
CA PRO A 94 16.95 6.24 18.50
C PRO A 94 17.45 7.06 17.31
N THR A 95 18.40 7.98 17.52
CA THR A 95 18.99 8.77 16.43
C THR A 95 19.78 7.89 15.46
N ILE A 96 20.58 6.96 15.98
CA ILE A 96 21.29 5.98 15.15
C ILE A 96 20.30 5.13 14.35
N LEU A 97 19.21 4.68 14.98
CA LEU A 97 18.17 3.89 14.32
C LEU A 97 17.45 4.69 13.21
N LYS A 98 17.15 5.98 13.43
CA LYS A 98 16.59 6.87 12.38
C LYS A 98 17.51 6.97 11.17
N VAL A 99 18.82 7.12 11.39
CA VAL A 99 19.81 7.21 10.31
C VAL A 99 19.88 5.89 9.54
N LEU A 100 19.93 4.75 10.24
CA LEU A 100 19.94 3.43 9.59
C LEU A 100 18.67 3.19 8.76
N MET A 101 17.50 3.58 9.27
CA MET A 101 16.23 3.50 8.54
C MET A 101 16.21 4.43 7.33
N ALA A 102 16.77 5.63 7.42
CA ALA A 102 16.89 6.53 6.28
C ALA A 102 17.78 5.94 5.17
N ILE A 103 18.92 5.33 5.53
CA ILE A 103 19.80 4.64 4.58
C ILE A 103 19.08 3.46 3.94
N MET A 104 18.37 2.65 4.73
CA MET A 104 17.57 1.53 4.21
C MET A 104 16.54 2.01 3.18
N ILE A 105 15.73 3.02 3.52
CA ILE A 105 14.70 3.56 2.63
C ILE A 105 15.31 4.11 1.34
N PHE A 106 16.46 4.79 1.42
CA PHE A 106 17.17 5.30 0.26
C PHE A 106 17.56 4.17 -0.72
N VAL A 107 18.15 3.10 -0.21
CA VAL A 107 18.53 1.93 -1.02
C VAL A 107 17.30 1.23 -1.60
N THR A 108 16.26 1.01 -0.78
CA THR A 108 15.01 0.37 -1.22
C THR A 108 14.28 1.18 -2.29
N PHE A 109 14.30 2.51 -2.20
CA PHE A 109 13.70 3.37 -3.22
C PHE A 109 14.38 3.21 -4.59
N ALA A 110 15.72 3.17 -4.63
CA ALA A 110 16.47 2.95 -5.86
C ALA A 110 16.14 1.59 -6.51
N LEU A 111 16.02 0.54 -5.70
CA LEU A 111 15.66 -0.80 -6.17
C LEU A 111 14.22 -0.88 -6.69
N ASN A 112 13.26 -0.31 -5.95
CA ASN A 112 11.84 -0.32 -6.34
C ASN A 112 11.59 0.45 -7.63
N PHE A 113 12.36 1.50 -7.91
CA PHE A 113 12.21 2.29 -9.12
C PHE A 113 12.76 1.60 -10.38
N TRP A 114 13.72 0.68 -10.22
CA TRP A 114 14.37 0.01 -11.35
C TRP A 114 13.41 -0.86 -12.18
N ALA A 115 12.57 -1.68 -11.53
CA ALA A 115 11.62 -2.55 -12.20
C ALA A 115 10.56 -1.82 -13.06
N PRO A 116 9.80 -0.84 -12.54
CA PRO A 116 8.82 -0.10 -13.35
C PRO A 116 9.50 0.74 -14.43
N PHE A 117 10.69 1.31 -14.16
CA PHE A 117 11.45 2.03 -15.17
C PHE A 117 11.82 1.13 -16.36
N ASN A 118 12.35 -0.07 -16.09
CA ASN A 118 12.73 -1.00 -17.15
C ASN A 118 11.51 -1.48 -17.96
N LEU A 119 10.36 -1.66 -17.30
CA LEU A 119 9.11 -2.00 -17.96
C LEU A 119 8.66 -0.89 -18.92
N VAL A 120 8.63 0.36 -18.45
CA VAL A 120 8.26 1.51 -19.28
C VAL A 120 9.25 1.67 -20.43
N TRP A 121 10.54 1.54 -20.16
CA TRP A 121 11.58 1.58 -21.18
C TRP A 121 11.38 0.51 -22.25
N HIS A 122 11.03 -0.73 -21.89
CA HIS A 122 10.78 -1.80 -22.87
C HIS A 122 9.67 -1.44 -23.86
N TYR A 123 8.59 -0.80 -23.41
CA TYR A 123 7.49 -0.38 -24.29
C TYR A 123 7.83 0.88 -25.10
N VAL A 124 8.47 1.85 -24.46
CA VAL A 124 8.81 3.14 -25.06
C VAL A 124 9.95 3.02 -26.08
N SER A 125 10.90 2.13 -25.80
CA SER A 125 12.09 1.88 -26.63
C SER A 125 11.67 1.44 -28.04
N LYS A 126 10.64 0.60 -28.17
CA LYS A 126 10.10 0.14 -29.46
C LYS A 126 9.58 1.27 -30.36
N LYS A 127 9.29 2.45 -29.80
CA LYS A 127 8.72 3.60 -30.53
C LYS A 127 9.78 4.62 -30.98
N HIS A 128 11.05 4.47 -30.56
CA HIS A 128 12.09 5.48 -30.79
C HIS A 128 13.26 4.98 -31.64
N ASN A 129 13.85 5.92 -32.40
CA ASN A 129 14.98 5.64 -33.29
C ASN A 129 16.23 5.21 -32.49
N PRO A 130 16.94 4.14 -32.93
CA PRO A 130 18.02 3.53 -32.14
C PRO A 130 19.24 4.44 -31.94
N LYS A 131 19.42 5.43 -32.81
CA LYS A 131 20.56 6.37 -32.75
C LYS A 131 20.51 7.37 -31.58
N ARG A 132 19.37 7.53 -30.89
CA ARG A 132 19.21 8.48 -29.77
C ARG A 132 18.76 7.84 -28.45
N TYR A 133 18.89 6.52 -28.29
CA TYR A 133 18.41 5.83 -27.07
C TYR A 133 18.93 6.46 -25.77
N TRP A 134 20.22 6.81 -25.69
CA TRP A 134 20.84 7.40 -24.50
C TRP A 134 20.21 8.73 -24.07
N ILE A 135 19.74 9.54 -25.03
CA ILE A 135 19.09 10.84 -24.75
C ILE A 135 17.66 10.61 -24.26
N TRP A 136 16.93 9.73 -24.95
CA TRP A 136 15.56 9.38 -24.55
C TRP A 136 15.53 8.72 -23.18
N GLU A 137 16.46 7.83 -22.88
CA GLU A 137 16.56 7.19 -21.56
C GLU A 137 16.74 8.23 -20.44
N ARG A 138 17.61 9.22 -20.67
CA ARG A 138 17.83 10.33 -19.73
C ARG A 138 16.55 11.15 -19.51
N ILE A 139 15.82 11.46 -20.59
CA ILE A 139 14.57 12.22 -20.54
C ILE A 139 13.53 11.46 -19.72
N TYR A 140 13.33 10.17 -19.98
CA TYR A 140 12.34 9.39 -19.23
C TYR A 140 12.70 9.28 -17.74
N ARG A 141 13.97 9.03 -17.40
CA ARG A 141 14.43 9.05 -16.00
C ARG A 141 14.17 10.40 -15.34
N ALA A 142 14.50 11.50 -16.01
CA ALA A 142 14.28 12.85 -15.49
C ALA A 142 12.78 13.14 -15.28
N THR A 143 11.92 12.78 -16.24
CA THR A 143 10.47 12.98 -16.14
C THR A 143 9.88 12.24 -14.94
N PHE A 144 10.29 11.00 -14.68
CA PHE A 144 9.83 10.26 -13.50
C PHE A 144 10.22 10.94 -12.20
N ILE A 145 11.48 11.38 -12.08
CA ILE A 145 11.97 12.06 -10.86
C ILE A 145 11.19 13.36 -10.66
N VAL A 146 10.98 14.15 -11.72
CA VAL A 146 10.19 15.40 -11.67
C VAL A 146 8.77 15.14 -11.19
N ILE A 147 8.10 14.08 -11.67
CA ILE A 147 6.75 13.72 -11.22
C ILE A 147 6.74 13.37 -9.72
N ILE A 148 7.70 12.57 -9.26
CA ILE A 148 7.79 12.18 -7.85
C ILE A 148 8.07 13.41 -6.97
N THR A 149 8.96 14.32 -7.40
CA THR A 149 9.22 15.58 -6.72
C THR A 149 7.98 16.49 -6.68
N ALA A 150 7.24 16.58 -7.79
CA ALA A 150 6.00 17.36 -7.84
C ALA A 150 4.94 16.81 -6.86
N LEU A 151 4.79 15.48 -6.77
CA LEU A 151 3.90 14.83 -5.80
C LEU A 151 4.33 15.09 -4.35
N ALA A 152 5.64 15.12 -4.08
CA ALA A 152 6.17 15.43 -2.75
C ALA A 152 5.88 16.89 -2.33
N ILE A 153 5.91 17.83 -3.28
CA ILE A 153 5.57 19.25 -3.03
C ILE A 153 4.06 19.41 -2.85
N ALA A 154 3.26 18.70 -3.65
CA ALA A 154 1.79 18.80 -3.60
C ALA A 154 1.19 18.27 -2.29
N PHE A 155 1.82 17.26 -1.66
CA PHE A 155 1.27 16.58 -0.49
C PHE A 155 2.27 16.52 0.67
N PRO A 156 2.27 17.52 1.59
CA PRO A 156 3.17 17.53 2.74
C PRO A 156 2.83 16.43 3.78
N ASN A 157 1.60 15.91 3.77
CA ASN A 157 1.17 14.85 4.68
C ASN A 157 1.31 13.45 4.05
N ILE A 158 2.48 12.83 4.27
CA ILE A 158 2.86 11.52 3.71
C ILE A 158 1.93 10.39 4.21
N GLY A 159 1.39 10.50 5.43
CA GLY A 159 0.50 9.49 6.00
C GLY A 159 -0.80 9.33 5.23
N ASN A 160 -1.46 10.45 4.94
CA ASN A 160 -2.70 10.48 4.15
C ASN A 160 -2.47 10.03 2.70
N LEU A 161 -1.34 10.42 2.11
CA LEU A 161 -0.97 9.98 0.76
C LEU A 161 -0.75 8.45 0.69
N MET A 162 -0.05 7.87 1.67
CA MET A 162 0.16 6.41 1.76
C MET A 162 -1.14 5.63 2.05
N GLY A 163 -2.09 6.26 2.73
CA GLY A 163 -3.45 5.74 2.91
C GLY A 163 -4.23 5.71 1.59
N LEU A 164 -4.22 6.83 0.87
CA LEU A 164 -4.88 6.99 -0.42
C LEU A 164 -4.33 6.04 -1.49
N LEU A 165 -3.01 6.01 -1.68
CA LEU A 165 -2.35 5.13 -2.64
C LEU A 165 -2.57 3.65 -2.29
N GLY A 166 -2.61 3.31 -0.99
CA GLY A 166 -2.94 1.98 -0.52
C GLY A 166 -4.37 1.58 -0.93
N ALA A 167 -5.37 2.38 -0.55
CA ALA A 167 -6.77 2.09 -0.88
C ALA A 167 -7.02 2.03 -2.39
N PHE A 168 -6.35 2.88 -3.17
CA PHE A 168 -6.45 2.90 -4.63
C PHE A 168 -5.81 1.65 -5.25
N CYS A 169 -4.52 1.42 -5.00
CA CYS A 169 -3.78 0.34 -5.67
C CYS A 169 -4.23 -1.05 -5.19
N LEU A 170 -4.47 -1.20 -3.89
CA LEU A 170 -4.78 -2.48 -3.28
C LEU A 170 -6.19 -2.97 -3.63
N SER A 171 -7.17 -2.07 -3.69
CA SER A 171 -8.51 -2.43 -4.18
C SER A 171 -8.47 -2.94 -5.62
N ASN A 172 -7.75 -2.24 -6.50
CA ASN A 172 -7.67 -2.59 -7.92
C ASN A 172 -6.87 -3.90 -8.13
N ILE A 173 -5.65 -3.99 -7.60
CA ILE A 173 -4.73 -5.15 -7.81
C ILE A 173 -5.08 -6.34 -6.92
N GLY A 174 -5.47 -6.09 -5.67
CA GLY A 174 -5.72 -7.14 -4.70
C GLY A 174 -7.07 -7.81 -4.86
N PHE A 175 -8.12 -7.05 -5.19
CA PHE A 175 -9.49 -7.58 -5.24
C PHE A 175 -10.06 -7.65 -6.66
N ILE A 176 -10.05 -6.52 -7.38
CA ILE A 176 -10.78 -6.37 -8.66
C ILE A 176 -10.14 -7.20 -9.77
N PHE A 177 -8.84 -7.03 -10.05
CA PHE A 177 -8.16 -7.77 -11.10
C PHE A 177 -8.22 -9.30 -10.94
N PRO A 178 -7.88 -9.90 -9.78
CA PRO A 178 -7.96 -11.34 -9.61
C PRO A 178 -9.39 -11.89 -9.73
N ALA A 179 -10.40 -11.17 -9.23
CA ALA A 179 -11.80 -11.58 -9.39
C ALA A 179 -12.26 -11.54 -10.86
N ILE A 180 -11.81 -10.54 -11.63
CA ILE A 180 -12.08 -10.46 -13.07
C ILE A 180 -11.38 -11.60 -13.81
N ILE A 181 -10.11 -11.86 -13.51
CA ILE A 181 -9.35 -12.94 -14.15
C ILE A 181 -9.99 -14.30 -13.86
N GLU A 182 -10.39 -14.56 -12.62
CA GLU A 182 -11.09 -15.81 -12.27
C GLU A 182 -12.43 -15.92 -13.01
N LEU A 183 -13.19 -14.83 -13.12
CA LEU A 183 -14.45 -14.81 -13.85
C LEU A 183 -14.26 -15.07 -15.36
N LEU A 184 -13.20 -14.53 -15.97
CA LEU A 184 -12.86 -14.74 -17.37
C LEU A 184 -12.34 -16.16 -17.63
N VAL A 185 -11.48 -16.70 -16.76
CA VAL A 185 -10.85 -18.02 -16.93
C VAL A 185 -11.84 -19.16 -16.68
N VAL A 186 -12.70 -19.05 -15.68
CA VAL A 186 -13.62 -20.13 -15.26
C VAL A 186 -14.91 -20.18 -16.08
N TRP A 187 -15.06 -19.30 -17.08
CA TRP A 187 -16.25 -19.21 -17.92
C TRP A 187 -16.49 -20.48 -18.76
N GLU A 188 -15.43 -21.10 -19.29
CA GLU A 188 -15.54 -22.23 -20.23
C GLU A 188 -15.59 -23.62 -19.54
N THR A 189 -14.70 -23.91 -18.58
CA THR A 189 -14.61 -25.22 -17.88
C THR A 189 -14.02 -25.01 -16.47
N PRO A 190 -14.68 -25.43 -15.34
CA PRO A 190 -15.78 -26.38 -15.13
C PRO A 190 -17.20 -25.75 -15.15
N GLY A 191 -17.36 -24.58 -15.77
CA GLY A 191 -18.60 -23.81 -15.77
C GLY A 191 -18.89 -23.16 -14.40
N LEU A 192 -19.94 -22.34 -14.37
CA LEU A 192 -20.30 -21.45 -13.24
C LEU A 192 -20.77 -22.17 -11.95
N GLY A 193 -20.65 -23.51 -11.88
CA GLY A 193 -21.14 -24.35 -10.78
C GLY A 193 -22.68 -24.40 -10.68
N LYS A 194 -23.22 -25.27 -9.80
CA LYS A 194 -24.67 -25.27 -9.50
C LYS A 194 -25.10 -23.89 -8.99
N TYR A 195 -26.24 -23.40 -9.48
CA TYR A 195 -26.83 -22.09 -9.11
C TYR A 195 -25.96 -20.84 -9.36
N LYS A 196 -24.91 -20.90 -10.19
CA LYS A 196 -23.99 -19.76 -10.42
C LYS A 196 -23.32 -19.24 -9.14
N TRP A 197 -23.18 -20.07 -8.10
CA TRP A 197 -22.60 -19.68 -6.80
C TRP A 197 -21.21 -19.03 -6.94
N ARG A 198 -20.36 -19.54 -7.85
CA ARG A 198 -19.02 -19.00 -8.09
C ARG A 198 -19.05 -17.59 -8.71
N LEU A 199 -20.03 -17.29 -9.56
CA LEU A 199 -20.21 -15.95 -10.12
C LEU A 199 -20.65 -14.96 -9.05
N TRP A 200 -21.61 -15.36 -8.22
CA TRP A 200 -22.12 -14.48 -7.16
C TRP A 200 -21.04 -14.16 -6.14
N LYS A 201 -20.18 -15.13 -5.79
CA LYS A 201 -18.99 -14.92 -4.97
C LYS A 201 -18.04 -13.89 -5.59
N ASN A 202 -17.66 -14.06 -6.86
CA ASN A 202 -16.68 -13.16 -7.51
C ASN A 202 -17.25 -11.74 -7.70
N VAL A 203 -18.54 -11.62 -8.02
CA VAL A 203 -19.24 -10.33 -8.07
C VAL A 203 -19.27 -9.66 -6.69
N PHE A 204 -19.54 -10.42 -5.63
CA PHE A 204 -19.52 -9.90 -4.25
C PHE A 204 -18.13 -9.38 -3.85
N VAL A 205 -17.06 -10.07 -4.22
CA VAL A 205 -15.68 -9.61 -3.98
C VAL A 205 -15.38 -8.30 -4.73
N ILE A 206 -15.84 -8.15 -5.97
CA ILE A 206 -15.68 -6.91 -6.74
C ILE A 206 -16.44 -5.75 -6.08
N ILE A 207 -17.67 -5.98 -5.63
CA ILE A 207 -18.48 -4.96 -4.94
C ILE A 207 -17.80 -4.51 -3.65
N ILE A 208 -17.27 -5.45 -2.86
CA ILE A 208 -16.47 -5.15 -1.67
C ILE A 208 -15.26 -4.30 -2.06
N GLY A 209 -14.50 -4.69 -3.09
CA GLY A 209 -13.35 -3.91 -3.58
C GLY A 209 -13.71 -2.46 -3.91
N ILE A 210 -14.81 -2.24 -4.64
CA ILE A 210 -15.29 -0.89 -4.98
C ILE A 210 -15.72 -0.11 -3.72
N PHE A 211 -16.36 -0.76 -2.76
CA PHE A 211 -16.73 -0.13 -1.50
C PHE A 211 -15.49 0.31 -0.71
N LEU A 212 -14.47 -0.56 -0.59
CA LEU A 212 -13.19 -0.21 0.04
C LEU A 212 -12.50 0.94 -0.69
N PHE A 213 -12.55 0.94 -2.03
CA PHE A 213 -11.99 2.00 -2.84
C PHE A 213 -12.62 3.35 -2.53
N VAL A 214 -13.96 3.44 -2.53
CA VAL A 214 -14.69 4.68 -2.28
C VAL A 214 -14.50 5.14 -0.83
N ALA A 215 -14.70 4.25 0.14
CA ALA A 215 -14.55 4.58 1.56
C ALA A 215 -13.11 5.00 1.91
N GLY A 216 -12.11 4.26 1.40
CA GLY A 216 -10.70 4.54 1.61
C GLY A 216 -10.26 5.83 0.92
N THR A 217 -10.66 6.05 -0.33
CA THR A 217 -10.35 7.30 -1.06
C THR A 217 -10.98 8.49 -0.37
N TYR A 218 -12.26 8.40 0.02
CA TYR A 218 -12.98 9.50 0.67
C TYR A 218 -12.35 9.90 2.01
N SER A 219 -12.05 8.94 2.88
CA SER A 219 -11.44 9.21 4.19
C SER A 219 -10.06 9.88 4.06
N ASN A 220 -9.21 9.35 3.18
CA ASN A 220 -7.86 9.87 3.00
C ASN A 220 -7.87 11.23 2.27
N ALA A 221 -8.72 11.39 1.24
CA ALA A 221 -8.84 12.64 0.48
C ALA A 221 -9.38 13.78 1.35
N LYS A 222 -10.39 13.52 2.19
CA LYS A 222 -10.88 14.53 3.15
C LYS A 222 -9.78 14.97 4.11
N GLY A 223 -9.00 14.02 4.62
CA GLY A 223 -7.86 14.33 5.50
C GLY A 223 -6.74 15.09 4.78
N LEU A 224 -6.58 14.89 3.47
CA LEU A 224 -5.60 15.63 2.66
C LEU A 224 -6.01 17.08 2.43
N ILE A 225 -7.27 17.30 2.06
CA ILE A 225 -7.84 18.64 1.80
C ILE A 225 -7.86 19.50 3.08
N LEU A 226 -8.14 18.90 4.23
CA LEU A 226 -8.15 19.62 5.51
C LEU A 226 -6.74 19.99 6.02
N ASN A 227 -5.69 19.37 5.49
CA ASN A 227 -4.29 19.60 5.90
C ASN A 227 -3.45 20.26 4.78
N LEU A 228 -4.11 20.79 3.74
CA LEU A 228 -3.50 21.58 2.67
C LEU A 228 -3.63 23.07 3.03
#